data_AF-A0A149USG4-F1
#
_entry.id   AF-A0A149USG4-F1
#
_cell.length_a   1.000
_cell.length_b   1.000
_cell.length_c   1.000
_cell.angle_alpha   90.00
_cell.angle_beta   90.00
_cell.angle_gamma   90.00
#
_symmetry.space_group_name_H-M   'P 1'
#
loop_
_entity.id
_entity.type
_entity.pdbx_description
1 polymer ?
#
loop_
_entity_poly.entity_id
_entity_poly.type
_entity_poly.pdbx_seq_one_letter_code
_entity_poly.pdbx_strand_id
1 'polypeptide(L)'
;MKFFPLYETEPGAGTYQLGSAEIEAESTSAAVAIAEQSAPAGCRTGVWPYKEVAGLPDNPAPAAGEVGKLYDVLSQPAGPTGTFAPSGQVFGSFSADASGMALSLERFFGFRLGLIPQGEKPAPAAAPAPASSSGTTSAAATTSGSASTVSSGGSATPAG
;
A
#
# COMPACT_ATOMS: atom_id res chain seq x y z
N MET A 1 -12.31 2.59 -12.99
CA MET A 1 -11.47 3.78 -13.22
C MET A 1 -10.01 3.35 -13.15
N LYS A 2 -9.10 4.13 -13.78
CA LYS A 2 -7.67 3.85 -13.77
C LYS A 2 -6.98 4.73 -12.74
N PHE A 3 -6.02 4.17 -12.03
CA PHE A 3 -5.24 4.82 -11.00
C PHE A 3 -3.77 4.45 -11.16
N PHE A 4 -2.88 5.32 -10.70
CA PHE A 4 -1.50 4.95 -10.42
C PHE A 4 -1.25 5.05 -8.93
N PRO A 5 -0.50 4.11 -8.33
CA PRO A 5 -0.18 4.16 -6.93
C PRO A 5 0.76 5.33 -6.64
N LEU A 6 0.60 5.93 -5.47
CA LEU A 6 1.50 6.92 -4.90
C LEU A 6 2.13 6.33 -3.65
N TYR A 7 3.46 6.24 -3.63
CA TYR A 7 4.20 5.74 -2.49
C TYR A 7 4.98 6.86 -1.83
N GLU A 8 4.94 6.91 -0.50
CA GLU A 8 5.80 7.81 0.24
C GLU A 8 7.28 7.53 -0.12
N THR A 9 8.07 8.59 -0.31
CA THR A 9 9.48 8.48 -0.72
C THR A 9 10.33 7.75 0.31
N GLU A 10 10.06 8.04 1.59
CA GLU A 10 10.61 7.37 2.76
C GLU A 10 9.56 7.38 3.87
N PRO A 11 9.65 6.47 4.86
CA PRO A 11 8.72 6.46 6.00
C PRO A 11 8.62 7.83 6.69
N GLY A 12 7.45 8.46 6.62
CA GLY A 12 7.19 9.75 7.26
C GLY A 12 7.75 10.98 6.54
N ALA A 13 8.25 10.84 5.31
CA ALA A 13 8.75 11.96 4.51
C ALA A 13 7.66 12.98 4.14
N GLY A 14 6.39 12.55 4.09
CA GLY A 14 5.27 13.41 3.68
C GLY A 14 5.30 13.84 2.22
N THR A 15 6.15 13.21 1.40
CA THR A 15 6.21 13.41 -0.06
C THR A 15 6.09 12.06 -0.74
N TYR A 16 5.48 12.04 -1.93
CA TYR A 16 5.09 10.81 -2.60
C TYR A 16 5.58 10.78 -4.04
N GLN A 17 5.96 9.61 -4.50
CA GLN A 17 6.36 9.32 -5.87
C GLN A 17 5.32 8.48 -6.58
N LEU A 18 5.20 8.71 -7.88
CA LEU A 18 4.30 7.94 -8.73
C LEU A 18 4.89 6.55 -9.01
N GLY A 19 4.15 5.51 -8.70
CA GLY A 19 4.48 4.15 -9.12
C GLY A 19 4.19 3.93 -10.61
N SER A 20 4.80 2.91 -11.18
CA SER A 20 4.76 2.62 -12.61
C SER A 20 3.60 1.72 -13.05
N ALA A 21 2.97 1.01 -12.11
CA ALA A 21 1.90 0.07 -12.40
C ALA A 21 0.53 0.76 -12.40
N GLU A 22 -0.21 0.63 -13.50
CA GLU A 22 -1.61 1.06 -13.55
C GLU A 22 -2.49 0.09 -12.76
N ILE A 23 -3.45 0.63 -12.01
CA ILE A 23 -4.42 -0.09 -11.22
C ILE A 23 -5.81 0.21 -11.78
N GLU A 24 -6.54 -0.83 -12.14
CA GLU A 24 -7.97 -0.71 -12.47
C GLU A 24 -8.79 -1.08 -11.24
N ALA A 25 -9.64 -0.15 -10.79
CA ALA A 25 -10.47 -0.31 -9.61
C ALA A 25 -11.82 0.40 -9.73
N GLU A 26 -12.79 -0.08 -8.96
CA GLU A 26 -14.15 0.47 -8.93
C GLU A 26 -14.27 1.75 -8.08
N SER A 27 -13.34 2.00 -7.16
CA SER A 27 -13.30 3.18 -6.29
C SER A 27 -11.87 3.56 -5.89
N THR A 28 -11.71 4.77 -5.34
CA THR A 28 -10.43 5.25 -4.78
C THR A 28 -9.95 4.34 -3.65
N SER A 29 -10.83 3.98 -2.72
CA SER A 29 -10.49 3.08 -1.61
C SER A 29 -10.02 1.69 -2.09
N ALA A 30 -10.66 1.13 -3.11
CA ALA A 30 -10.25 -0.14 -3.70
C ALA A 30 -8.88 -0.03 -4.39
N ALA A 31 -8.63 1.08 -5.09
CA ALA A 31 -7.33 1.34 -5.70
C ALA A 31 -6.21 1.46 -4.66
N VAL A 32 -6.47 2.15 -3.54
CA VAL A 32 -5.51 2.25 -2.43
C VAL A 32 -5.21 0.87 -1.83
N ALA A 33 -6.22 0.06 -1.57
CA ALA A 33 -6.03 -1.29 -1.04
C ALA A 33 -5.22 -2.21 -1.97
N ILE A 34 -5.27 -2.00 -3.29
CA ILE A 34 -4.41 -2.70 -4.26
C ILE A 34 -2.99 -2.12 -4.20
N ALA A 35 -2.85 -0.80 -4.18
CA ALA A 35 -1.57 -0.10 -4.12
C ALA A 35 -0.75 -0.50 -2.87
N GLU A 36 -1.41 -0.63 -1.72
CA GLU A 36 -0.82 -1.04 -0.44
C GLU A 36 -0.10 -2.39 -0.50
N GLN A 37 -0.57 -3.32 -1.34
CA GLN A 37 0.04 -4.66 -1.46
C GLN A 37 1.47 -4.62 -1.99
N SER A 38 1.82 -3.55 -2.70
CA SER A 38 3.15 -3.32 -3.28
C SER A 38 3.89 -2.16 -2.60
N ALA A 39 3.34 -1.61 -1.52
CA ALA A 39 3.93 -0.47 -0.85
C ALA A 39 5.24 -0.84 -0.13
N PRO A 40 6.25 0.03 -0.18
CA PRO A 40 7.44 -0.13 0.65
C PRO A 40 7.07 -0.14 2.14
N ALA A 41 7.78 -0.97 2.91
CA ALA A 41 7.57 -1.10 4.35
C ALA A 41 7.65 0.26 5.07
N GLY A 42 6.65 0.56 5.90
CA GLY A 42 6.61 1.80 6.68
C GLY A 42 6.27 3.06 5.89
N CYS A 43 6.00 2.95 4.59
CA CYS A 43 5.56 4.08 3.76
C CYS A 43 4.04 4.15 3.71
N ARG A 44 3.50 5.37 3.67
CA ARG A 44 2.08 5.56 3.38
C ARG A 44 1.78 5.44 1.89
N THR A 45 0.53 5.09 1.59
CA THR A 45 0.10 4.85 0.21
C THR A 45 -1.10 5.72 -0.13
N GLY A 46 -1.07 6.30 -1.32
CA GLY A 46 -2.20 6.96 -1.94
C GLY A 46 -2.35 6.51 -3.39
N VAL A 47 -3.20 7.20 -4.13
CA VAL A 47 -3.41 6.97 -5.56
C VAL A 47 -3.58 8.28 -6.31
N TRP A 48 -3.10 8.31 -7.54
CA TRP A 48 -3.39 9.35 -8.50
C TRP A 48 -4.44 8.83 -9.49
N PRO A 49 -5.65 9.41 -9.57
CA PRO A 49 -6.63 9.01 -10.56
C PRO A 49 -6.18 9.44 -11.96
N TYR A 50 -6.35 8.56 -12.95
CA TYR A 50 -5.94 8.79 -14.32
C TYR A 50 -7.10 8.60 -15.29
N LYS A 51 -7.16 9.44 -16.33
CA LYS A 51 -8.12 9.30 -17.44
C LYS A 51 -7.39 9.42 -18.78
N GLU A 52 -7.46 8.37 -19.59
CA GLU A 52 -6.79 8.26 -20.90
C GLU A 52 -7.34 9.21 -21.98
N VAL A 53 -8.58 9.71 -21.84
CA VAL A 53 -9.28 10.41 -22.93
C VAL A 53 -9.51 11.89 -22.61
N ALA A 54 -9.26 12.75 -23.59
CA ALA A 54 -9.59 14.18 -23.54
C ALA A 54 -11.12 14.39 -23.44
N GLY A 55 -11.56 15.14 -22.43
CA GLY A 55 -12.97 15.45 -22.16
C GLY A 55 -13.18 15.85 -20.71
N LEU A 56 -14.38 16.33 -20.36
CA LEU A 56 -14.73 16.56 -18.96
C LEU A 56 -14.73 15.19 -18.25
N PRO A 57 -14.08 15.06 -17.07
CA PRO A 57 -14.23 13.85 -16.27
C PRO A 57 -15.71 13.69 -15.93
N ASP A 58 -16.24 12.47 -16.13
CA ASP A 58 -17.53 12.14 -15.53
C ASP A 58 -17.30 12.14 -14.03
N ASN A 59 -18.25 12.71 -13.29
CA ASN A 59 -18.21 12.71 -11.84
C ASN A 59 -19.32 11.78 -11.35
N PRO A 60 -19.06 10.46 -11.36
CA PRO A 60 -20.06 9.50 -10.91
C PRO A 60 -20.36 9.71 -9.42
N ALA A 61 -21.55 9.28 -9.01
CA ALA A 61 -21.82 9.12 -7.59
C ALA A 61 -20.80 8.15 -6.97
N PRO A 62 -20.40 8.33 -5.69
CA PRO A 62 -19.48 7.41 -5.05
C PRO A 62 -20.02 5.98 -5.06
N ALA A 63 -19.12 5.00 -5.21
CA ALA A 63 -19.45 3.60 -5.00
C ALA A 63 -19.95 3.37 -3.55
N ALA A 64 -20.72 2.31 -3.31
CA ALA A 64 -21.35 2.09 -1.99
C ALA A 64 -20.34 2.02 -0.82
N GLY A 65 -19.12 1.49 -1.04
CA GLY A 65 -18.04 1.43 -0.05
C GLY A 65 -17.21 2.71 0.09
N GLU A 66 -17.47 3.69 -0.77
CA GLU A 66 -16.71 4.93 -0.92
C GLU A 66 -17.43 6.12 -0.26
N VAL A 67 -18.75 6.01 -0.06
CA VAL A 67 -19.56 7.04 0.60
C VAL A 67 -19.05 7.33 2.02
N GLY A 68 -18.79 8.60 2.31
CA GLY A 68 -18.30 9.09 3.60
C GLY A 68 -16.79 8.96 3.80
N LYS A 69 -16.04 8.44 2.81
CA LYS A 69 -14.58 8.39 2.86
C LYS A 69 -13.98 9.78 2.66
N LEU A 70 -12.91 10.07 3.40
CA LEU A 70 -12.16 11.32 3.37
C LEU A 70 -10.73 11.05 2.90
N TYR A 71 -10.21 11.95 2.07
CA TYR A 71 -8.88 11.87 1.49
C TYR A 71 -8.17 13.19 1.63
N ASP A 72 -6.93 13.17 2.12
CA ASP A 72 -6.04 14.31 1.98
C ASP A 72 -5.59 14.41 0.52
N VAL A 73 -5.59 15.63 0.00
CA VAL A 73 -5.22 15.89 -1.39
C VAL A 73 -3.72 16.14 -1.47
N LEU A 74 -3.07 15.43 -2.38
CA LEU A 74 -1.68 15.65 -2.73
C LEU A 74 -1.61 16.42 -4.05
N SER A 75 -0.60 17.25 -4.22
CA SER A 75 -0.39 18.05 -5.44
C SER A 75 1.02 17.86 -5.99
N GLN A 76 1.16 17.80 -7.31
CA GLN A 76 2.45 17.74 -8.01
C GLN A 76 2.62 18.98 -8.91
N PRO A 77 2.82 20.18 -8.34
CA PRO A 77 2.87 21.42 -9.11
C PRO A 77 4.12 21.52 -10.02
N ALA A 78 5.20 20.82 -9.67
CA ALA A 78 6.43 20.77 -10.47
C ALA A 78 6.31 19.88 -11.72
N GLY A 79 5.13 19.33 -12.02
CA GLY A 79 4.88 18.51 -13.19
C GLY A 79 5.42 17.07 -13.05
N PRO A 80 5.50 16.31 -14.16
CA PRO A 80 5.70 14.86 -14.12
C PRO A 80 6.96 14.35 -13.42
N THR A 81 7.99 15.19 -13.28
CA THR A 81 9.25 14.87 -12.62
C THR A 81 9.30 15.26 -11.14
N GLY A 82 8.27 15.95 -10.64
CA GLY A 82 8.18 16.38 -9.25
C GLY A 82 7.70 15.29 -8.31
N THR A 83 7.69 15.58 -7.00
CA THR A 83 7.00 14.76 -6.00
C THR A 83 5.60 15.31 -5.73
N PHE A 84 4.69 14.43 -5.33
CA PHE A 84 3.42 14.81 -4.75
C PHE A 84 3.63 15.25 -3.30
N ALA A 85 3.02 16.35 -2.89
CA ALA A 85 3.03 16.85 -1.51
C ALA A 85 1.63 17.28 -1.06
N PRO A 86 1.31 17.20 0.24
CA PRO A 86 0.03 17.63 0.78
C PRO A 86 -0.33 19.06 0.36
N SER A 87 -1.52 19.25 -0.20
CA SER A 87 -2.02 20.57 -0.57
C SER A 87 -2.71 21.29 0.60
N GLY A 88 -2.98 20.57 1.69
CA GLY A 88 -3.80 21.03 2.82
C GLY A 88 -5.31 20.97 2.57
N GLN A 89 -5.74 20.44 1.41
CA GLN A 89 -7.14 20.21 1.11
C GLN A 89 -7.56 18.79 1.46
N VAL A 90 -8.84 18.63 1.79
CA VAL A 90 -9.46 17.33 2.07
C VAL A 90 -10.67 17.17 1.16
N PHE A 91 -10.74 16.05 0.44
CA PHE A 91 -11.91 15.68 -0.36
C PHE A 91 -12.69 14.56 0.33
N GLY A 92 -14.01 14.69 0.29
CA GLY A 92 -14.91 13.67 0.81
C GLY A 92 -15.81 13.11 -0.28
N SER A 93 -15.87 11.79 -0.36
CA SER A 93 -16.75 11.07 -1.28
C SER A 93 -18.17 11.05 -0.71
N PHE A 94 -18.99 12.07 -0.98
CA PHE A 94 -20.36 12.16 -0.45
C PHE A 94 -21.42 12.11 -1.55
N SER A 95 -21.62 13.23 -2.26
CA SER A 95 -22.50 13.34 -3.42
C SER A 95 -21.75 13.13 -4.73
N ALA A 96 -20.43 13.31 -4.70
CA ALA A 96 -19.51 13.15 -5.81
C ALA A 96 -18.31 12.33 -5.35
N ASP A 97 -17.77 11.50 -6.23
CA ASP A 97 -16.59 10.70 -5.93
C ASP A 97 -15.32 11.56 -5.83
N ALA A 98 -14.46 11.29 -4.84
CA ALA A 98 -13.22 12.04 -4.62
C ALA A 98 -12.29 11.99 -5.84
N SER A 99 -12.22 10.88 -6.57
CA SER A 99 -11.39 10.76 -7.77
C SER A 99 -11.93 11.58 -8.93
N GLY A 100 -13.26 11.65 -9.08
CA GLY A 100 -13.91 12.53 -10.05
C GLY A 100 -13.66 14.01 -9.77
N MET A 101 -13.71 14.41 -8.50
CA MET A 101 -13.37 15.78 -8.07
C MET A 101 -11.90 16.11 -8.32
N ALA A 102 -10.97 15.21 -7.98
CA ALA A 102 -9.55 15.40 -8.24
C ALA A 102 -9.29 15.59 -9.74
N LEU A 103 -9.78 14.70 -10.60
CA LEU A 103 -9.64 14.83 -12.06
C LEU A 103 -10.20 16.15 -12.61
N SER A 104 -11.32 16.63 -12.05
CA SER A 104 -11.94 17.90 -12.45
C SER A 104 -11.03 19.09 -12.13
N LEU A 105 -10.41 19.08 -10.95
CA LEU A 105 -9.53 20.14 -10.49
C LEU A 105 -8.15 20.09 -11.16
N GLU A 106 -7.64 18.91 -11.51
CA GLU A 106 -6.43 18.79 -12.32
C GLU A 106 -6.55 19.52 -13.65
N ARG A 107 -7.71 19.41 -14.30
CA ARG A 107 -8.02 20.12 -15.55
C ARG A 107 -8.06 21.63 -15.34
N PHE A 108 -8.57 22.08 -14.20
CA PHE A 108 -8.67 23.50 -13.86
C PHE A 108 -7.30 24.11 -13.53
N PHE A 109 -6.50 23.42 -12.72
CA PHE A 109 -5.22 23.94 -12.24
C PHE A 109 -4.03 23.63 -13.16
N GLY A 110 -4.14 22.63 -14.03
CA GLY A 110 -3.07 22.23 -14.95
C GLY A 110 -1.94 21.41 -14.30
N PHE A 111 -2.15 20.86 -13.11
CA PHE A 111 -1.22 19.96 -12.42
C PHE A 111 -1.94 18.75 -11.82
N ARG A 112 -1.19 17.69 -11.51
CA ARG A 112 -1.75 16.42 -11.00
C ARG A 112 -2.11 16.50 -9.51
N LEU A 113 -3.18 15.82 -9.14
CA LEU A 113 -3.77 15.75 -7.81
C LEU A 113 -3.91 14.29 -7.36
N GLY A 114 -3.12 13.92 -6.37
CA GLY A 114 -3.22 12.60 -5.72
C GLY A 114 -4.22 12.62 -4.56
N LEU A 115 -4.64 11.43 -4.15
CA LEU A 115 -5.53 11.19 -3.02
C LEU A 115 -4.89 10.17 -2.09
N ILE A 116 -4.80 10.50 -0.80
CA ILE A 116 -4.38 9.58 0.26
C ILE A 116 -5.49 9.51 1.30
N PRO A 117 -5.90 8.31 1.78
CA PRO A 117 -6.94 8.23 2.81
C PRO A 117 -6.58 9.04 4.05
N GLN A 118 -7.57 9.72 4.63
CA GLN A 118 -7.31 10.49 5.83
C GLN A 118 -6.97 9.55 6.99
N GLY A 119 -5.86 9.83 7.68
CA GLY A 119 -5.38 8.97 8.76
C GLY A 119 -4.71 7.69 8.28
N GLU A 120 -4.26 7.67 7.02
CA GLU A 120 -3.54 6.55 6.41
C GLU A 120 -2.40 6.06 7.32
N LYS A 121 -2.41 4.75 7.57
CA LYS A 121 -1.40 4.11 8.41
C LYS A 121 -0.22 3.68 7.53
N PRO A 122 1.04 3.83 8.00
CA PRO A 122 2.19 3.26 7.32
C PRO A 122 1.98 1.78 6.98
N ALA A 123 2.36 1.40 5.75
CA ALA A 123 2.27 0.02 5.31
C ALA A 123 3.00 -0.90 6.30
N PRO A 124 2.42 -2.06 6.65
CA PRO A 124 3.08 -3.02 7.52
C PRO A 124 4.43 -3.43 6.93
N ALA A 125 5.44 -3.63 7.78
CA ALA A 125 6.71 -4.15 7.31
C ALA A 125 6.49 -5.50 6.61
N ALA A 126 7.08 -5.66 5.42
CA ALA A 126 7.00 -6.91 4.68
C ALA A 126 7.42 -8.07 5.59
N ALA A 127 6.55 -9.07 5.74
CA ALA A 127 6.89 -10.28 6.47
C ALA A 127 8.13 -10.91 5.80
N PRO A 128 9.12 -11.41 6.56
CA PRO A 128 10.26 -12.08 5.97
C PRO A 128 9.76 -13.22 5.06
N ALA A 129 10.27 -13.30 3.83
CA ALA A 129 9.96 -14.39 2.93
C ALA A 129 10.22 -15.73 3.66
N PRO A 130 9.32 -16.73 3.57
CA PRO A 130 9.57 -18.01 4.20
C PRO A 130 10.90 -18.56 3.68
N ALA A 131 11.83 -18.82 4.61
CA ALA A 131 13.12 -19.40 4.28
C ALA A 131 12.88 -20.71 3.53
N SER A 132 13.22 -20.75 2.24
CA SER A 132 13.27 -21.99 1.49
C SER A 132 14.43 -22.81 2.04
N SER A 133 14.15 -23.69 2.98
CA SER A 133 15.08 -24.72 3.44
C SER A 133 15.31 -25.72 2.31
N SER A 134 16.20 -25.41 1.37
CA SER A 134 16.78 -26.40 0.47
C SER A 134 17.70 -27.32 1.28
N GLY A 135 17.10 -28.30 1.95
CA GLY A 135 17.82 -29.40 2.56
C GLY A 135 18.44 -30.27 1.48
N THR A 136 19.71 -30.03 1.16
CA THR A 136 20.56 -31.05 0.53
C THR A 136 21.22 -31.83 1.66
N THR A 137 20.62 -32.96 2.05
CA THR A 137 21.22 -33.86 3.03
C THR A 137 22.32 -34.68 2.36
N SER A 138 23.55 -34.45 2.79
CA SER A 138 24.69 -35.35 2.54
C SER A 138 24.37 -36.72 3.13
N ALA A 139 24.34 -37.75 2.29
CA ALA A 139 24.27 -39.13 2.73
C ALA A 139 25.58 -39.50 3.44
N ALA A 140 25.51 -39.74 4.75
CA ALA A 140 26.54 -40.42 5.52
C ALA A 140 25.98 -41.77 6.00
N ALA A 141 26.84 -42.80 5.88
CA ALA A 141 26.52 -44.21 6.02
C ALA A 141 25.95 -44.59 7.39
N THR A 142 24.94 -45.46 7.38
CA THR A 142 24.40 -46.15 8.55
C THR A 142 25.34 -47.28 8.99
N THR A 143 25.85 -47.19 10.22
CA THR A 143 26.32 -48.35 11.00
C THR A 143 25.36 -48.62 12.15
N SER A 144 24.90 -49.86 12.16
CA SER A 144 24.18 -50.65 13.16
C SER A 144 24.44 -50.30 14.63
N GLY A 145 23.39 -50.32 15.45
CA GLY A 145 23.51 -50.23 16.91
C GLY A 145 22.17 -50.21 17.64
N SER A 146 21.76 -51.35 18.16
CA SER A 146 20.50 -51.60 18.86
C SER A 146 20.33 -50.86 20.20
N ALA A 147 19.05 -50.72 20.57
CA ALA A 147 18.48 -50.93 21.91
C ALA A 147 18.15 -49.71 22.81
N SER A 148 16.88 -49.74 23.23
CA SER A 148 16.33 -49.45 24.57
C SER A 148 15.76 -48.05 24.87
N THR A 149 14.44 -48.08 25.03
CA THR A 149 13.56 -47.18 25.80
C THR A 149 14.03 -46.92 27.24
N VAL A 150 13.77 -45.72 27.80
CA VAL A 150 13.33 -45.37 29.20
C VAL A 150 13.24 -43.82 29.24
N SER A 151 12.07 -43.17 29.36
CA SER A 151 11.16 -42.96 30.50
C SER A 151 11.66 -41.99 31.60
N SER A 152 10.89 -40.91 31.76
CA SER A 152 10.51 -40.19 32.99
C SER A 152 11.55 -39.62 33.96
N GLY A 153 11.45 -38.30 34.14
CA GLY A 153 11.30 -37.67 35.47
C GLY A 153 12.58 -37.38 36.26
N GLY A 154 12.76 -36.11 36.64
CA GLY A 154 13.79 -35.75 37.62
C GLY A 154 14.01 -34.25 37.74
N SER A 155 13.17 -33.58 38.53
CA SER A 155 13.49 -32.29 39.12
C SER A 155 14.49 -32.46 40.27
N ALA A 156 15.54 -31.64 40.32
CA ALA A 156 16.20 -31.28 41.57
C ALA A 156 16.91 -29.92 41.46
N THR A 157 16.53 -29.04 42.38
CA THR A 157 17.01 -27.67 42.65
C THR A 157 18.37 -27.69 43.39
N PRO A 158 19.22 -26.64 43.32
CA PRO A 158 20.60 -26.67 43.84
C PRO A 158 20.70 -26.21 45.29
N ALA A 159 21.78 -26.58 45.99
CA ALA A 159 22.53 -25.73 46.94
C ALA A 159 23.65 -26.51 47.66
N GLY A 160 24.74 -25.80 47.95
CA GLY A 160 25.56 -25.98 49.17
C GLY A 160 26.86 -26.72 49.00
#